data_AF-A0A1F9PQY5-F1
#
_entry.id   AF-A0A1F9PQY5-F1
#
_cell.length_a   1.000
_cell.length_b   1.000
_cell.length_c   1.000
_cell.angle_alpha   90.00
_cell.angle_beta   90.00
_cell.angle_gamma   90.00
#
_symmetry.space_group_name_H-M   'P 1'
#
loop_
_entity.id
_entity.type
_entity.pdbx_description
1 polymer ?
#
loop_
_entity_poly.entity_id
_entity_poly.type
_entity_poly.pdbx_seq_one_letter_code
_entity_poly.pdbx_strand_id
1 'polypeptide(L)'
;MAYLSSAEHLAHPQSEERRGQVGWIIVIVLFLLALVLFLAFPLETISVQPWVTAWQAQLRLALIQLGPFILVGLLGAVVGFSEIVATFANYPREALRTRWAQFLVLVNLTAAALAFWIARTYAPSADLVMTIIGVGLGFQALIRTRFIIAKEFSGKGSSDISLNLGWLYDQFQNLCKNQIDLELMKGRRTAVTRLLERFPKIGDLKDIAAYTIVSRATLTTDEEKAKLAELDTLFNPNAPANFAKTSMALMILENGGQAYVDLLLSESTPTPSKPTPESIAKQLVEKYTLSDLVALATRLLTSENEQNWIKDAAKTAQGAPEASQKGTIALFLIQRAGTETVLREIL
;
A
#
# COMPACT_ATOMS: atom_id res chain seq x y z
N MET A 1 6.25 -47.85 -9.66
CA MET A 1 6.85 -47.63 -8.33
C MET A 1 7.96 -46.57 -8.43
N ALA A 2 7.69 -45.43 -9.06
CA ALA A 2 8.71 -44.41 -9.39
C ALA A 2 8.14 -42.97 -9.40
N TYR A 3 7.13 -42.69 -8.57
CA TYR A 3 6.46 -41.38 -8.49
C TYR A 3 6.59 -40.69 -7.12
N LEU A 4 7.37 -41.24 -6.18
CA LEU A 4 7.49 -40.72 -4.81
C LEU A 4 8.75 -39.88 -4.53
N SER A 5 9.63 -39.67 -5.52
CA SER A 5 10.93 -38.99 -5.31
C SER A 5 10.95 -37.48 -5.62
N SER A 6 9.87 -36.90 -6.16
CA SER A 6 9.84 -35.48 -6.57
C SER A 6 9.11 -34.55 -5.60
N ALA A 7 8.67 -35.05 -4.43
CA ALA A 7 7.92 -34.25 -3.45
C ALA A 7 8.81 -33.52 -2.41
N GLU A 8 10.12 -33.82 -2.33
CA GLU A 8 11.00 -33.27 -1.29
C GLU A 8 11.65 -31.92 -1.63
N HIS A 9 11.47 -31.38 -2.84
CA HIS A 9 12.14 -30.13 -3.26
C HIS A 9 11.30 -28.85 -3.24
N LEU A 10 10.07 -28.88 -2.71
CA LEU A 10 9.26 -27.68 -2.49
C LEU A 10 9.35 -27.18 -1.04
N ALA A 11 10.57 -27.06 -0.51
CA ALA A 11 10.80 -26.32 0.72
C ALA A 11 10.58 -24.82 0.43
N HIS A 12 9.37 -24.32 0.76
CA HIS A 12 8.96 -22.95 0.52
C HIS A 12 9.96 -21.93 1.15
N PRO A 13 10.50 -20.98 0.36
CA PRO A 13 11.39 -19.92 0.87
C PRO A 13 10.72 -18.97 1.88
N GLN A 14 9.40 -19.05 2.10
CA GLN A 14 8.69 -18.27 3.10
C GLN A 14 9.06 -18.63 4.57
N SER A 15 9.67 -19.78 4.82
CA SER A 15 10.04 -20.19 6.17
C SER A 15 11.27 -19.45 6.74
N GLU A 16 12.18 -18.98 5.88
CA GLU A 16 13.37 -18.23 6.31
C GLU A 16 13.04 -16.78 6.67
N GLU A 17 12.15 -16.12 5.92
CA GLU A 17 11.76 -14.73 6.17
C GLU A 17 10.96 -14.59 7.49
N ARG A 18 10.09 -15.56 7.80
CA ARG A 18 9.39 -15.63 9.09
C ARG A 18 10.34 -15.89 10.27
N ARG A 19 11.38 -16.71 10.10
CA ARG A 19 12.41 -16.94 11.12
C ARG A 19 13.20 -15.66 11.41
N GLY A 20 13.52 -14.87 10.39
CA GLY A 20 14.16 -13.57 10.54
C GLY A 20 13.30 -12.58 11.35
N GLN A 21 12.00 -12.48 11.05
CA GLN A 21 11.10 -11.58 11.76
C GLN A 21 10.93 -11.94 13.24
N VAL A 22 10.80 -13.22 13.58
CA VAL A 22 10.69 -13.67 14.99
C VAL A 22 11.97 -13.36 15.77
N GLY A 23 13.14 -13.56 15.15
CA GLY A 23 14.43 -13.22 15.77
C GLY A 23 14.53 -11.74 16.12
N TRP A 24 14.14 -10.84 15.21
CA TRP A 24 14.14 -9.40 15.46
C TRP A 24 13.16 -8.98 16.57
N ILE A 25 11.97 -9.57 16.62
CA ILE A 25 11.00 -9.28 17.69
C ILE A 25 11.58 -9.64 19.06
N ILE A 26 12.20 -10.83 19.18
CA ILE A 26 12.84 -11.26 20.44
C ILE A 26 13.95 -10.30 20.86
N VAL A 27 14.81 -9.90 19.91
CA VAL A 27 15.90 -8.94 20.18
C VAL A 27 15.34 -7.59 20.64
N ILE A 28 14.29 -7.08 20.00
CA ILE A 28 13.64 -5.82 20.39
C ILE A 28 13.04 -5.95 21.80
N VAL A 29 12.34 -7.05 22.10
CA VAL A 29 11.74 -7.27 23.43
C VAL A 29 12.81 -7.36 24.51
N LEU A 30 13.91 -8.10 24.27
CA LEU A 30 15.02 -8.19 25.22
C LEU A 30 15.71 -6.85 25.42
N PHE A 31 15.90 -6.06 24.35
CA PHE A 31 16.44 -4.71 24.43
C PHE A 31 15.54 -3.78 25.24
N LEU A 32 14.22 -3.80 24.99
CA LEU A 32 13.25 -3.00 25.74
C LEU A 32 13.21 -3.42 27.22
N LEU A 33 13.28 -4.73 27.50
CA LEU A 33 13.35 -5.23 28.87
C LEU A 33 14.63 -4.75 29.57
N ALA A 34 15.78 -4.87 28.91
CA ALA A 34 17.05 -4.38 29.43
C ALA A 34 17.02 -2.86 29.67
N LEU A 35 16.40 -2.09 28.78
CA LEU A 35 16.19 -0.65 28.95
C LEU A 35 15.28 -0.34 30.15
N VAL A 36 14.18 -1.08 30.32
CA VAL A 36 13.28 -0.92 31.47
C VAL A 36 14.01 -1.26 32.77
N LEU A 37 14.77 -2.35 32.81
CA LEU A 37 15.58 -2.72 33.97
C LEU A 37 16.65 -1.65 34.26
N PHE A 38 17.36 -1.19 33.23
CA PHE A 38 18.32 -0.09 33.33
C PHE A 38 17.67 1.19 33.87
N LEU A 39 16.42 1.48 33.53
CA LEU A 39 15.71 2.66 34.04
C LEU A 39 15.11 2.44 35.42
N ALA A 40 14.72 1.21 35.78
CA ALA A 40 14.10 0.90 37.07
C ALA A 40 15.11 0.74 38.21
N PHE A 41 16.28 0.15 37.96
CA PHE A 41 17.26 -0.17 39.02
C PHE A 41 18.39 0.87 39.09
N PRO A 42 18.50 1.66 40.19
CA PRO A 42 19.55 2.68 40.32
C PRO A 42 20.93 2.03 40.30
N LEU A 43 21.75 2.39 39.31
CA LEU A 43 23.11 1.84 39.18
C LEU A 43 24.06 2.39 40.25
N GLU A 44 23.64 3.38 41.03
CA GLU A 44 24.38 3.89 42.20
C GLU A 44 24.72 2.81 43.22
N THR A 45 23.96 1.70 43.22
CA THR A 45 24.15 0.55 44.11
C THR A 45 25.23 -0.43 43.63
N ILE A 46 25.74 -0.27 42.41
CA ILE A 46 26.71 -1.16 41.78
C ILE A 46 27.92 -0.30 41.37
N SER A 47 29.13 -0.83 41.52
CA SER A 47 30.36 -0.12 41.11
C SER A 47 30.49 -0.03 39.58
N VAL A 48 29.70 0.84 38.95
CA VAL A 48 29.69 1.12 37.51
C VAL A 48 30.47 2.40 37.22
N GLN A 49 30.97 2.55 35.98
CA GLN A 49 31.67 3.75 35.52
C GLN A 49 30.82 5.03 35.71
N PRO A 50 31.38 6.14 36.22
CA PRO A 50 30.61 7.36 36.54
C PRO A 50 29.83 8.00 35.39
N TRP A 51 30.32 7.84 34.15
CA TRP A 51 29.60 8.37 33.00
C TRP A 51 28.29 7.61 32.74
N VAL A 52 28.21 6.32 33.07
CA VAL A 52 27.01 5.48 32.88
C VAL A 52 25.92 5.91 33.87
N THR A 53 26.28 6.17 35.13
CA THR A 53 25.34 6.63 36.16
C THR A 53 24.81 8.04 35.84
N ALA A 54 25.67 8.93 35.34
CA ALA A 54 25.25 10.26 34.86
C ALA A 54 24.26 10.17 33.70
N TRP A 55 24.53 9.30 32.71
CA TRP A 55 23.60 9.03 31.60
C TRP A 55 22.27 8.46 32.08
N GLN A 56 22.30 7.48 33.00
CA GLN A 56 21.09 6.90 33.58
C GLN A 56 20.24 7.96 34.29
N ALA A 57 20.86 8.85 35.07
CA ALA A 57 20.17 9.92 35.78
C ALA A 57 19.51 10.91 34.82
N GLN A 58 20.21 11.31 33.75
CA GLN A 58 19.67 12.20 32.72
C GLN A 58 18.51 11.55 31.97
N LEU A 59 18.64 10.28 31.57
CA LEU A 59 17.58 9.54 30.90
C LEU A 59 16.34 9.35 31.79
N ARG A 60 16.54 9.05 33.08
CA ARG A 60 15.44 8.98 34.06
C ARG A 60 14.73 10.31 34.21
N LEU A 61 15.47 11.40 34.35
CA LEU A 61 14.91 12.75 34.46
C LEU A 61 14.10 13.10 33.21
N ALA A 62 14.66 12.84 32.02
CA ALA A 62 13.97 13.04 30.75
C ALA A 62 12.70 12.20 30.66
N LEU A 63 12.73 10.94 31.09
CA LEU A 63 11.55 10.06 31.10
C LEU A 63 10.50 10.52 32.09
N ILE A 64 10.88 11.03 33.27
CA ILE A 64 9.92 11.58 34.24
C ILE A 64 9.25 12.83 33.67
N GLN A 65 10.00 13.68 32.96
CA GLN A 65 9.48 14.91 32.36
C GLN A 65 8.63 14.64 31.11
N LEU A 66 9.09 13.77 30.20
CA LEU A 66 8.45 13.50 28.92
C LEU A 66 7.44 12.35 28.98
N GLY A 67 7.59 11.44 29.95
CA GLY A 67 6.76 10.24 30.11
C GLY A 67 5.26 10.52 30.10
N PRO A 68 4.76 11.51 30.86
CA PRO A 68 3.36 11.90 30.81
C PRO A 68 2.88 12.32 29.40
N PHE A 69 3.69 13.09 28.67
CA PHE A 69 3.37 13.52 27.30
C PHE A 69 3.36 12.33 26.34
N ILE A 70 4.32 11.42 26.47
CA ILE A 70 4.40 10.19 25.67
C ILE A 70 3.16 9.33 25.94
N LEU A 71 2.78 9.12 27.21
CA LEU A 71 1.62 8.32 27.58
C LEU A 71 0.32 8.89 27.01
N VAL A 72 0.08 10.19 27.17
CA VAL A 72 -1.13 10.83 26.61
C VAL A 72 -1.10 10.81 25.08
N GLY A 73 0.05 11.06 24.47
CA GLY A 73 0.24 10.97 23.03
C GLY A 73 -0.04 9.57 22.48
N LEU A 74 0.40 8.52 23.18
CA LEU A 74 0.11 7.13 22.82
C LEU A 74 -1.38 6.81 22.94
N LEU A 75 -2.09 7.30 23.96
CA LEU A 75 -3.54 7.17 24.04
C LEU A 75 -4.24 7.85 22.84
N GLY A 76 -3.78 9.05 22.45
CA GLY A 76 -4.26 9.71 21.23
C GLY A 76 -3.98 8.90 19.96
N ALA A 77 -2.78 8.32 19.84
CA ALA A 77 -2.41 7.47 18.72
C ALA A 77 -3.28 6.21 18.62
N VAL A 78 -3.60 5.56 19.75
CA VAL A 78 -4.51 4.40 19.80
C VAL A 78 -5.90 4.76 19.29
N VAL A 79 -6.40 5.96 19.63
CA VAL A 79 -7.69 6.43 19.14
C VAL A 79 -7.64 6.64 17.62
N GLY A 80 -6.65 7.36 17.10
CA GLY A 80 -6.46 7.52 15.65
C GLY A 80 -6.31 6.18 14.90
N PHE A 81 -5.62 5.21 15.51
CA PHE A 81 -5.49 3.85 14.98
C PHE A 81 -6.85 3.15 14.90
N SER A 82 -7.64 3.20 15.98
CA SER A 82 -8.97 2.58 16.04
C SER A 82 -9.94 3.17 15.01
N GLU A 83 -9.85 4.48 14.75
CA GLU A 83 -10.67 5.14 13.73
C GLU A 83 -10.35 4.62 12.32
N ILE A 84 -9.05 4.45 12.01
CA ILE A 84 -8.62 3.93 10.70
C ILE A 84 -9.05 2.47 10.55
N VAL A 85 -8.82 1.63 11.55
CA VAL A 85 -9.19 0.21 11.51
C VAL A 85 -10.71 0.03 11.37
N ALA A 86 -11.51 0.84 12.08
CA ALA A 86 -12.96 0.78 11.96
C ALA A 86 -13.46 1.28 10.59
N THR A 87 -12.84 2.31 10.03
CA THR A 87 -13.22 2.86 8.71
C THR A 87 -12.85 1.91 7.57
N PHE A 88 -11.68 1.27 7.64
CA PHE A 88 -11.14 0.40 6.59
C PHE A 88 -11.07 -1.07 7.04
N ALA A 89 -12.19 -1.58 7.57
CA ALA A 89 -12.26 -2.93 8.17
C ALA A 89 -11.83 -4.07 7.22
N ASN A 90 -11.99 -3.89 5.91
CA ASN A 90 -11.60 -4.89 4.90
C ASN A 90 -10.08 -4.94 4.65
N TYR A 91 -9.36 -3.83 4.91
CA TYR A 91 -7.94 -3.68 4.60
C TYR A 91 -7.20 -2.87 5.68
N PRO A 92 -7.30 -3.25 6.97
CA PRO A 92 -6.81 -2.42 8.06
C PRO A 92 -5.30 -2.25 7.99
N ARG A 93 -4.57 -3.31 7.62
CA ARG A 93 -3.10 -3.31 7.55
C ARG A 93 -2.61 -2.42 6.41
N GLU A 94 -3.21 -2.52 5.23
CA GLU A 94 -2.86 -1.73 4.06
C GLU A 94 -3.19 -0.26 4.31
N ALA A 95 -4.37 0.03 4.88
CA ALA A 95 -4.78 1.37 5.23
C ALA A 95 -3.79 2.04 6.20
N LEU A 96 -3.37 1.34 7.26
CA LEU A 96 -2.41 1.86 8.24
C LEU A 96 -1.01 2.15 7.68
N ARG A 97 -0.63 1.49 6.58
CA ARG A 97 0.67 1.72 5.93
C ARG A 97 0.67 2.94 5.01
N THR A 98 -0.49 3.49 4.68
CA THR A 98 -0.58 4.71 3.86
C THR A 98 0.02 5.92 4.61
N ARG A 99 0.54 6.88 3.86
CA ARG A 99 1.15 8.08 4.44
C ARG A 99 0.12 8.92 5.19
N TRP A 100 -1.10 8.97 4.67
CA TRP A 100 -2.20 9.72 5.26
C TRP A 100 -2.74 9.09 6.55
N ALA A 101 -2.74 7.77 6.66
CA ALA A 101 -3.04 7.09 7.93
C ALA A 101 -2.00 7.44 9.00
N GLN A 102 -0.71 7.36 8.66
CA GLN A 102 0.37 7.73 9.58
C GLN A 102 0.26 9.20 10.01
N PHE A 103 -0.08 10.08 9.08
CA PHE A 103 -0.30 11.49 9.36
C PHE A 103 -1.49 11.71 10.30
N LEU A 104 -2.62 11.03 10.09
CA LEU A 104 -3.78 11.12 10.99
C LEU A 104 -3.44 10.63 12.41
N VAL A 105 -2.69 9.53 12.54
CA VAL A 105 -2.23 9.02 13.84
C VAL A 105 -1.29 10.03 14.51
N LEU A 106 -0.37 10.63 13.75
CA LEU A 106 0.56 11.65 14.26
C LEU A 106 -0.17 12.91 14.73
N VAL A 107 -1.18 13.37 13.99
CA VAL A 107 -2.02 14.51 14.39
C VAL A 107 -2.75 14.21 15.69
N ASN A 108 -3.31 13.01 15.85
CA ASN A 108 -3.96 12.63 17.10
C ASN A 108 -2.97 12.54 18.28
N LEU A 109 -1.78 11.98 18.05
CA LEU A 109 -0.71 11.91 19.06
C LEU A 109 -0.28 13.31 19.53
N THR A 110 0.00 14.20 18.58
CA THR A 110 0.49 15.56 18.86
C THR A 110 -0.60 16.43 19.49
N ALA A 111 -1.85 16.32 19.02
CA ALA A 111 -2.97 17.05 19.60
C ALA A 111 -3.25 16.62 21.05
N ALA A 112 -3.18 15.32 21.36
CA ALA A 112 -3.34 14.82 22.72
C ALA A 112 -2.20 15.32 23.65
N ALA A 113 -0.95 15.28 23.17
CA ALA A 113 0.18 15.82 23.93
C ALA A 113 0.07 17.34 24.16
N LEU A 114 -0.41 18.09 23.17
CA LEU A 114 -0.65 19.53 23.29
C LEU A 114 -1.79 19.83 24.28
N ALA A 115 -2.88 19.06 24.24
CA ALA A 115 -3.97 19.19 25.22
C ALA A 115 -3.47 18.93 26.64
N PHE A 116 -2.58 17.96 26.83
CA PHE A 116 -1.97 17.68 28.13
C PHE A 116 -1.05 18.82 28.59
N TRP A 117 -0.27 19.39 27.68
CA TRP A 117 0.55 20.58 27.96
C TRP A 117 -0.31 21.76 28.46
N ILE A 118 -1.42 22.04 27.76
CA ILE A 118 -2.38 23.08 28.15
C ILE A 118 -2.94 22.76 29.55
N ALA A 119 -3.44 21.53 29.77
CA ALA A 119 -3.99 21.13 31.06
C ALA A 119 -2.98 21.31 32.20
N ARG A 120 -1.70 20.95 32.00
CA ARG A 120 -0.67 21.13 33.03
C ARG A 120 -0.26 22.58 33.25
N THR A 121 -0.38 23.43 32.24
CA THR A 121 -0.10 24.87 32.37
C THR A 121 -1.19 25.56 33.19
N TYR A 122 -2.46 25.21 32.99
CA TYR A 122 -3.59 25.85 33.67
C TYR A 122 -3.98 25.20 35.00
N ALA A 123 -3.64 23.93 35.22
CA ALA A 123 -3.92 23.20 36.46
C ALA A 123 -2.66 22.48 36.99
N PRO A 124 -1.61 23.21 37.41
CA PRO A 124 -0.35 22.61 37.85
C PRO A 124 -0.47 21.78 39.14
N SER A 125 -1.47 22.08 39.98
CA SER A 125 -1.76 21.35 41.23
C SER A 125 -2.62 20.09 41.03
N ALA A 126 -3.13 19.84 39.82
CA ALA A 126 -3.95 18.66 39.55
C ALA A 126 -3.11 17.37 39.64
N ASP A 127 -3.76 16.29 40.10
CA ASP A 127 -3.16 14.96 40.13
C ASP A 127 -2.70 14.56 38.72
N LEU A 128 -1.42 14.19 38.60
CA LEU A 128 -0.79 13.88 37.32
C LEU A 128 -1.44 12.68 36.63
N VAL A 129 -1.74 11.63 37.38
CA VAL A 129 -2.30 10.38 36.85
C VAL A 129 -3.72 10.63 36.34
N MET A 130 -4.54 11.33 37.14
CA MET A 130 -5.89 11.70 36.72
C MET A 130 -5.88 12.65 35.51
N THR A 131 -4.90 13.56 35.43
CA THR A 131 -4.76 14.45 34.27
C THR A 131 -4.37 13.66 33.02
N ILE A 132 -3.46 12.69 33.12
CA ILE A 132 -3.08 11.83 31.98
C ILE A 132 -4.30 11.07 31.44
N ILE A 133 -5.04 10.39 32.33
CA ILE A 133 -6.22 9.59 31.93
C ILE A 133 -7.33 10.52 31.41
N GLY A 134 -7.62 11.59 32.14
CA GLY A 134 -8.66 12.56 31.83
C GLY A 134 -8.43 13.26 30.50
N VAL A 135 -7.20 13.71 30.22
CA VAL A 135 -6.88 14.32 28.92
C VAL A 135 -6.83 13.27 27.82
N GLY A 136 -6.18 12.12 28.04
CA GLY A 136 -6.03 11.09 27.03
C GLY A 136 -7.36 10.57 26.47
N LEU A 137 -8.35 10.36 27.34
CA LEU A 137 -9.69 9.93 26.93
C LEU A 137 -10.63 11.12 26.65
N GLY A 138 -10.57 12.16 27.49
CA GLY A 138 -11.50 13.28 27.44
C GLY A 138 -11.27 14.20 26.26
N PHE A 139 -10.02 14.43 25.82
CA PHE A 139 -9.74 15.29 24.68
C PHE A 139 -10.40 14.78 23.38
N GLN A 140 -10.39 13.46 23.18
CA GLN A 140 -11.02 12.84 22.02
C GLN A 140 -12.54 13.00 22.03
N ALA A 141 -13.15 12.94 23.21
CA ALA A 141 -14.56 13.31 23.36
C ALA A 141 -14.78 14.79 23.08
N LEU A 142 -13.93 15.68 23.60
CA LEU A 142 -14.06 17.13 23.45
C LEU A 142 -13.91 17.59 21.99
N ILE A 143 -12.95 17.08 21.22
CA ILE A 143 -12.82 17.43 19.79
C ILE A 143 -14.09 17.06 19.02
N ARG A 144 -14.72 15.93 19.37
CA ARG A 144 -15.96 15.49 18.72
C ARG A 144 -17.20 16.26 19.19
N THR A 145 -17.10 17.04 20.27
CA THR A 145 -18.21 17.88 20.74
C THR A 145 -18.26 19.21 19.99
N ARG A 146 -19.48 19.68 19.73
CA ARG A 146 -19.71 20.99 19.10
C ARG A 146 -19.72 22.06 20.18
N PHE A 147 -18.68 22.89 20.23
CA PHE A 147 -18.67 24.08 21.09
C PHE A 147 -19.40 25.23 20.39
N ILE A 148 -20.48 25.70 21.00
CA ILE A 148 -21.16 26.94 20.60
C ILE A 148 -20.62 28.03 21.52
N ILE A 149 -19.69 28.84 21.01
CA ILE A 149 -18.94 29.83 21.81
C ILE A 149 -19.78 31.06 22.13
N ALA A 150 -20.70 31.46 21.25
CA ALA A 150 -21.65 32.52 21.52
C ALA A 150 -23.00 32.19 20.89
N LYS A 151 -24.05 32.18 21.72
CA LYS A 151 -25.45 32.22 21.28
C LYS A 151 -25.94 33.63 21.60
N GLU A 152 -26.20 34.43 20.58
CA GLU A 152 -26.61 35.82 20.81
C GLU A 152 -28.06 35.85 21.34
N PHE A 153 -28.25 36.27 22.60
CA PHE A 153 -29.58 36.30 23.23
C PHE A 153 -30.43 37.50 22.81
N SER A 154 -29.95 38.38 21.93
CA SER A 154 -30.72 39.53 21.45
C SER A 154 -31.44 39.20 20.14
N GLY A 155 -32.75 38.99 20.22
CA GLY A 155 -33.59 38.76 19.06
C GLY A 155 -33.52 39.91 18.06
N LYS A 156 -32.78 39.70 16.96
CA LYS A 156 -33.03 40.19 15.59
C LYS A 156 -31.83 39.84 14.69
N GLY A 157 -31.91 38.69 14.02
CA GLY A 157 -31.33 38.48 12.69
C GLY A 157 -29.81 38.50 12.51
N SER A 158 -29.01 38.37 13.56
CA SER A 158 -27.55 38.34 13.51
C SER A 158 -27.04 36.89 13.61
N SER A 159 -26.10 36.49 12.75
CA SER A 159 -25.65 35.10 12.60
C SER A 159 -24.73 34.66 13.74
N ASP A 160 -25.10 33.58 14.46
CA ASP A 160 -24.27 32.98 15.51
C ASP A 160 -22.85 32.66 14.99
N ILE A 161 -21.82 33.26 15.61
CA ILE A 161 -20.41 32.91 15.35
C ILE A 161 -20.07 31.69 16.22
N SER A 162 -20.29 30.50 15.67
CA SER A 162 -19.85 29.24 16.28
C SER A 162 -18.57 28.73 15.61
N LEU A 163 -17.52 28.55 16.41
CA LEU A 163 -16.28 27.94 15.94
C LEU A 163 -16.38 26.43 16.19
N ASN A 164 -16.84 25.70 15.18
CA ASN A 164 -17.06 24.27 15.28
C ASN A 164 -15.74 23.51 15.04
N LEU A 165 -14.94 23.36 16.10
CA LEU A 165 -13.71 22.55 16.09
C LEU A 165 -13.97 21.10 15.63
N GLY A 166 -15.11 20.53 16.02
CA GLY A 166 -15.54 19.21 15.56
C GLY A 166 -15.71 19.17 14.05
N TRP A 167 -16.35 20.18 13.45
CA TRP A 167 -16.47 20.26 11.99
C TRP A 167 -15.11 20.35 11.29
N LEU A 168 -14.17 21.17 11.81
CA LEU A 168 -12.84 21.27 11.23
C LEU A 168 -12.10 19.93 11.28
N TYR A 169 -12.19 19.24 12.41
CA TYR A 169 -11.60 17.92 12.57
C TYR A 169 -12.28 16.88 11.68
N ASP A 170 -13.60 16.90 11.53
CA ASP A 170 -14.35 16.03 10.62
C ASP A 170 -13.92 16.25 9.16
N GLN A 171 -13.76 17.50 8.72
CA GLN A 171 -13.26 17.82 7.38
C GLN A 171 -11.83 17.29 7.17
N PHE A 172 -10.96 17.49 8.17
CA PHE A 172 -9.60 16.95 8.14
C PHE A 172 -9.58 15.42 8.06
N GLN A 173 -10.38 14.75 8.89
CA GLN A 173 -10.51 13.30 8.88
C GLN A 173 -11.04 12.79 7.53
N ASN A 174 -12.05 13.43 6.97
CA ASN A 174 -12.61 13.07 5.68
C ASN A 174 -11.60 13.23 4.55
N LEU A 175 -10.79 14.29 4.57
CA LEU A 175 -9.69 14.47 3.63
C LEU A 175 -8.70 13.30 3.76
N CYS A 176 -8.26 12.97 4.97
CA CYS A 176 -7.34 11.85 5.19
C CYS A 176 -7.95 10.52 4.70
N LYS A 177 -9.19 10.23 5.06
CA LYS A 177 -9.90 9.01 4.64
C LYS A 177 -10.00 8.91 3.12
N ASN A 178 -10.36 9.99 2.43
CA ASN A 178 -10.42 10.01 0.98
C ASN A 178 -9.05 9.76 0.34
N GLN A 179 -7.98 10.32 0.89
CA GLN A 179 -6.62 10.08 0.38
C GLN A 179 -6.14 8.65 0.64
N ILE A 180 -6.46 8.07 1.80
CA ILE A 180 -6.22 6.65 2.10
C ILE A 180 -6.93 5.78 1.06
N ASP A 181 -8.21 6.06 0.79
CA ASP A 181 -9.00 5.31 -0.19
C ASP A 181 -8.40 5.39 -1.60
N LEU A 182 -7.99 6.59 -2.05
CA LEU A 182 -7.32 6.75 -3.34
C LEU A 182 -5.99 5.98 -3.45
N GLU A 183 -5.19 5.97 -2.39
CA GLU A 183 -3.95 5.16 -2.35
C GLU A 183 -4.26 3.66 -2.42
N LEU A 184 -5.28 3.20 -1.69
CA LEU A 184 -5.73 1.81 -1.73
C LEU A 184 -6.27 1.44 -3.12
N MET A 185 -7.08 2.30 -3.76
CA MET A 185 -7.60 2.09 -5.11
C MET A 185 -6.46 1.95 -6.14
N LYS A 186 -5.38 2.73 -6.02
CA LYS A 186 -4.20 2.59 -6.88
C LYS A 186 -3.55 1.21 -6.73
N GLY A 187 -3.44 0.72 -5.49
CA GLY A 187 -2.97 -0.63 -5.18
C GLY A 187 -3.86 -1.69 -5.83
N ARG A 188 -5.18 -1.58 -5.63
CA ARG A 188 -6.18 -2.52 -6.17
C ARG A 188 -6.15 -2.58 -7.69
N ARG A 189 -6.12 -1.42 -8.36
CA ARG A 189 -5.99 -1.36 -9.82
C ARG A 189 -4.73 -2.06 -10.31
N THR A 190 -3.60 -1.82 -9.65
CA THR A 190 -2.33 -2.45 -10.03
C THR A 190 -2.37 -3.96 -9.85
N ALA A 191 -2.94 -4.46 -8.75
CA ALA A 191 -3.10 -5.89 -8.49
C ALA A 191 -4.02 -6.56 -9.53
N VAL A 192 -5.15 -5.92 -9.85
CA VAL A 192 -6.08 -6.39 -10.89
C VAL A 192 -5.39 -6.41 -12.25
N THR A 193 -4.67 -5.36 -12.65
CA THR A 193 -3.94 -5.35 -13.92
C THR A 193 -2.94 -6.50 -14.01
N ARG A 194 -2.16 -6.76 -12.96
CA ARG A 194 -1.23 -7.89 -12.93
C ARG A 194 -1.93 -9.24 -13.01
N LEU A 195 -3.07 -9.41 -12.33
CA LEU A 195 -3.88 -10.63 -12.44
C LEU A 195 -4.38 -10.85 -13.86
N LEU A 196 -4.87 -9.80 -14.52
CA LEU A 196 -5.35 -9.88 -15.91
C LEU A 196 -4.23 -10.18 -16.91
N GLU A 197 -3.04 -9.62 -16.69
CA GLU A 197 -1.85 -9.93 -17.48
C GLU A 197 -1.40 -11.38 -17.27
N ARG A 198 -1.52 -11.89 -16.04
CA ARG A 198 -1.09 -13.24 -15.67
C ARG A 198 -2.06 -14.33 -16.11
N PHE A 199 -3.35 -14.08 -15.98
CA PHE A 199 -4.43 -15.01 -16.28
C PHE A 199 -5.33 -14.44 -17.39
N PRO A 200 -4.88 -14.50 -18.65
CA PRO A 200 -5.60 -13.86 -19.77
C PRO A 200 -6.90 -14.59 -20.13
N LYS A 201 -7.03 -15.87 -19.74
CA LYS A 201 -8.23 -16.68 -20.01
C LYS A 201 -9.28 -16.46 -18.93
N ILE A 202 -10.51 -16.25 -19.35
CA ILE A 202 -11.65 -16.04 -18.44
C ILE A 202 -11.97 -17.28 -17.59
N GLY A 203 -11.74 -18.49 -18.13
CA GLY A 203 -11.93 -19.75 -17.39
C GLY A 203 -11.00 -19.82 -16.17
N ASP A 204 -9.70 -19.57 -16.37
CA ASP A 204 -8.71 -19.57 -15.29
C ASP A 204 -9.10 -18.57 -14.18
N LEU A 205 -9.53 -17.35 -14.55
CA LEU A 205 -10.00 -16.36 -13.58
C LEU A 205 -11.26 -16.81 -12.83
N LYS A 206 -12.20 -17.49 -13.51
CA LYS A 206 -13.41 -18.04 -12.87
C LYS A 206 -13.03 -19.10 -11.84
N ASP A 207 -12.17 -20.04 -12.20
CA ASP A 207 -11.78 -21.15 -11.32
C ASP A 207 -11.03 -20.64 -10.10
N ILE A 208 -10.10 -19.69 -10.28
CA ILE A 208 -9.40 -19.04 -9.17
C ILE A 208 -10.39 -18.27 -8.29
N ALA A 209 -11.33 -17.53 -8.87
CA ALA A 209 -12.33 -16.77 -8.11
C ALA A 209 -13.26 -17.69 -7.30
N ALA A 210 -13.74 -18.79 -7.89
CA ALA A 210 -14.53 -19.79 -7.20
C ALA A 210 -13.76 -20.43 -6.05
N TYR A 211 -12.51 -20.85 -6.30
CA TYR A 211 -11.64 -21.39 -5.26
C TYR A 211 -11.41 -20.38 -4.12
N THR A 212 -11.18 -19.11 -4.47
CA THR A 212 -10.98 -18.03 -3.48
C THR A 212 -12.21 -17.89 -2.58
N ILE A 213 -13.42 -17.91 -3.14
CA ILE A 213 -14.68 -17.85 -2.37
C ILE A 213 -14.80 -19.04 -1.42
N VAL A 214 -14.64 -20.26 -1.93
CA VAL A 214 -14.80 -21.51 -1.14
C VAL A 214 -13.72 -21.66 -0.07
N SER A 215 -12.50 -21.18 -0.34
CA SER A 215 -11.38 -21.25 0.62
C SER A 215 -11.53 -20.29 1.80
N ARG A 216 -12.50 -19.35 1.77
CA ARG A 216 -12.66 -18.32 2.78
C ARG A 216 -13.45 -18.84 3.97
N ALA A 217 -12.72 -19.23 5.03
CA ALA A 217 -13.29 -19.77 6.27
C ALA A 217 -14.25 -18.85 7.05
N THR A 218 -14.30 -17.55 6.73
CA THR A 218 -15.14 -16.58 7.44
C THR A 218 -16.54 -16.41 6.84
N LEU A 219 -16.81 -16.95 5.65
CA LEU A 219 -18.11 -16.84 5.03
C LEU A 219 -19.05 -17.91 5.57
N THR A 220 -20.31 -17.52 5.78
CA THR A 220 -21.38 -18.49 6.01
C THR A 220 -21.72 -19.22 4.71
N THR A 221 -22.32 -20.42 4.81
CA THR A 221 -22.71 -21.21 3.61
C THR A 221 -23.66 -20.44 2.69
N ASP A 222 -24.50 -19.57 3.23
CA ASP A 222 -25.44 -18.77 2.43
C ASP A 222 -24.74 -17.62 1.70
N GLU A 223 -23.78 -16.95 2.35
CA GLU A 223 -22.94 -15.93 1.71
C GLU A 223 -22.04 -16.53 0.62
N GLU A 224 -21.48 -17.71 0.87
CA GLU A 224 -20.69 -18.45 -0.13
C GLU A 224 -21.53 -18.73 -1.38
N LYS A 225 -22.73 -19.29 -1.21
CA LYS A 225 -23.67 -19.54 -2.32
C LYS A 225 -24.05 -18.26 -3.05
N ALA A 226 -24.32 -17.17 -2.32
CA ALA A 226 -24.64 -15.88 -2.93
C ALA A 226 -23.48 -15.35 -3.79
N LYS A 227 -22.24 -15.49 -3.30
CA LYS A 227 -21.03 -15.07 -4.02
C LYS A 227 -20.72 -15.95 -5.24
N LEU A 228 -20.94 -17.26 -5.15
CA LEU A 228 -20.81 -18.16 -6.28
C LEU A 228 -21.89 -17.88 -7.34
N ALA A 229 -23.12 -17.58 -6.92
CA ALA A 229 -24.17 -17.16 -7.85
C ALA A 229 -23.80 -15.83 -8.55
N GLU A 230 -23.28 -14.85 -7.80
CA GLU A 230 -22.75 -13.59 -8.35
C GLU A 230 -21.65 -13.86 -9.39
N LEU A 231 -20.70 -14.76 -9.09
CA LEU A 231 -19.66 -15.18 -10.04
C LEU A 231 -20.23 -15.75 -11.34
N ASP A 232 -21.24 -16.61 -11.24
CA ASP A 232 -21.87 -17.21 -12.42
C ASP A 232 -22.61 -16.16 -13.27
N THR A 233 -23.21 -15.13 -12.65
CA THR A 233 -23.80 -14.01 -13.40
C THR A 233 -22.77 -13.19 -14.19
N LEU A 234 -21.53 -13.06 -13.66
CA LEU A 234 -20.44 -12.38 -14.35
C LEU A 234 -19.95 -13.14 -15.59
N PHE A 235 -20.23 -14.44 -15.68
CA PHE A 235 -19.86 -15.28 -16.83
C PHE A 235 -20.90 -15.23 -17.96
N ASN A 236 -21.89 -14.34 -17.90
CA ASN A 236 -22.91 -14.24 -18.94
C ASN A 236 -22.28 -13.95 -20.33
N PRO A 237 -22.54 -14.78 -21.35
CA PRO A 237 -21.94 -14.61 -22.69
C PRO A 237 -22.32 -13.28 -23.37
N ASN A 238 -23.35 -12.60 -22.88
CA ASN A 238 -23.77 -11.29 -23.39
C ASN A 238 -22.98 -10.11 -22.79
N ALA A 239 -22.20 -10.32 -21.72
CA ALA A 239 -21.42 -9.26 -21.10
C ALA A 239 -20.11 -8.99 -21.87
N PRO A 240 -19.61 -7.74 -21.92
CA PRO A 240 -18.31 -7.45 -22.49
C PRO A 240 -17.20 -8.27 -21.82
N ALA A 241 -16.41 -9.03 -22.59
CA ALA A 241 -15.41 -9.95 -22.04
C ALA A 241 -14.41 -9.28 -21.08
N ASN A 242 -14.01 -8.03 -21.38
CA ASN A 242 -13.09 -7.27 -20.53
C ASN A 242 -13.73 -6.89 -19.18
N PHE A 243 -15.03 -6.62 -19.16
CA PHE A 243 -15.77 -6.33 -17.93
C PHE A 243 -15.81 -7.58 -17.05
N ALA A 244 -16.21 -8.72 -17.59
CA ALA A 244 -16.26 -9.99 -16.86
C ALA A 244 -14.90 -10.36 -16.24
N LYS A 245 -13.81 -10.26 -17.02
CA LYS A 245 -12.44 -10.51 -16.53
C LYS A 245 -12.06 -9.57 -15.38
N THR A 246 -12.33 -8.27 -15.52
CA THR A 246 -12.00 -7.27 -14.50
C THR A 246 -12.78 -7.52 -13.21
N SER A 247 -14.07 -7.83 -13.32
CA SER A 247 -14.93 -8.15 -12.17
C SER A 247 -14.47 -9.42 -11.46
N MET A 248 -14.08 -10.47 -12.19
CA MET A 248 -13.51 -11.69 -11.58
C MET A 248 -12.19 -11.41 -10.86
N ALA A 249 -11.28 -10.65 -11.48
CA ALA A 249 -10.02 -10.25 -10.85
C ALA A 249 -10.23 -9.41 -9.59
N LEU A 250 -11.22 -8.50 -9.60
CA LEU A 250 -11.64 -7.75 -8.42
C LEU A 250 -12.18 -8.68 -7.34
N MET A 251 -13.00 -9.66 -7.71
CA MET A 251 -13.58 -10.59 -6.75
C MET A 251 -12.52 -11.51 -6.10
N ILE A 252 -11.49 -11.92 -6.86
CA ILE A 252 -10.30 -12.60 -6.32
C ILE A 252 -9.60 -11.71 -5.29
N LEU A 253 -9.36 -10.44 -5.64
CA LEU A 253 -8.69 -9.49 -4.75
C LEU A 253 -9.52 -9.17 -3.49
N GLU A 254 -10.84 -9.07 -3.61
CA GLU A 254 -11.75 -8.76 -2.51
C GLU A 254 -11.90 -9.91 -1.52
N ASN A 255 -11.95 -11.15 -2.01
CA ASN A 255 -12.14 -12.31 -1.15
C ASN A 255 -10.81 -12.90 -0.65
N GLY A 256 -9.75 -12.86 -1.46
CA GLY A 256 -8.43 -13.38 -1.10
C GLY A 256 -7.51 -12.36 -0.44
N GLY A 257 -7.73 -11.07 -0.69
CA GLY A 257 -6.84 -9.99 -0.23
C GLY A 257 -5.55 -9.89 -1.05
N GLN A 258 -4.78 -8.83 -0.78
CA GLN A 258 -3.55 -8.53 -1.54
C GLN A 258 -2.49 -9.63 -1.41
N ALA A 259 -2.32 -10.19 -0.20
CA ALA A 259 -1.32 -11.22 0.05
C ALA A 259 -1.57 -12.51 -0.74
N TYR A 260 -2.83 -12.89 -0.92
CA TYR A 260 -3.20 -14.05 -1.74
C TYR A 260 -2.97 -13.77 -3.23
N VAL A 261 -3.29 -12.57 -3.70
CA VAL A 261 -2.99 -12.16 -5.08
C VAL A 261 -1.48 -12.19 -5.34
N ASP A 262 -0.67 -11.67 -4.43
CA ASP A 262 0.79 -11.72 -4.56
C ASP A 262 1.31 -13.17 -4.56
N LEU A 263 0.71 -14.07 -3.77
CA LEU A 263 0.99 -15.50 -3.78
C LEU A 263 0.68 -16.11 -5.16
N LEU A 264 -0.54 -15.90 -5.70
CA LEU A 264 -0.94 -16.38 -7.02
C LEU A 264 0.00 -15.91 -8.13
N LEU A 265 0.42 -14.64 -8.06
CA LEU A 265 1.37 -14.05 -9.01
C LEU A 265 2.78 -14.66 -8.88
N SER A 266 3.16 -15.12 -7.68
CA SER A 266 4.47 -15.74 -7.41
C SER A 266 4.54 -17.23 -7.75
N GLU A 267 3.47 -17.98 -7.54
CA GLU A 267 3.44 -19.45 -7.71
C GLU A 267 3.12 -19.88 -9.14
N SER A 268 2.34 -19.09 -9.87
CA SER A 268 2.16 -19.35 -11.28
C SER A 268 3.53 -19.22 -11.96
N THR A 269 3.99 -20.21 -12.73
CA THR A 269 5.07 -19.98 -13.68
C THR A 269 4.58 -18.97 -14.71
N PRO A 270 5.39 -17.99 -15.14
CA PRO A 270 4.99 -17.11 -16.22
C PRO A 270 4.65 -17.94 -17.44
N THR A 271 3.36 -18.02 -17.75
CA THR A 271 2.94 -18.19 -19.14
C THR A 271 3.65 -17.05 -19.86
N PRO A 272 4.58 -17.31 -20.79
CA PRO A 272 5.29 -16.25 -21.47
C PRO A 272 4.23 -15.32 -22.06
N SER A 273 4.12 -14.11 -21.48
CA SER A 273 3.20 -13.12 -22.00
C SER A 273 3.60 -12.90 -23.45
N LYS A 274 2.63 -12.89 -24.36
CA LYS A 274 2.93 -12.51 -25.74
C LYS A 274 3.66 -11.16 -25.66
N PRO A 275 4.88 -11.04 -26.22
CA PRO A 275 5.66 -9.81 -26.08
C PRO A 275 4.83 -8.62 -26.54
N THR A 276 4.70 -7.59 -25.70
CA THR A 276 3.99 -6.36 -26.08
C THR A 276 4.79 -5.63 -27.16
N PRO A 277 4.14 -4.83 -28.03
CA PRO A 277 4.84 -3.99 -29.00
C PRO A 277 5.96 -3.16 -28.38
N GLU A 278 5.77 -2.60 -27.17
CA GLU A 278 6.84 -1.83 -26.51
C GLU A 278 8.01 -2.72 -26.07
N SER A 279 7.74 -3.94 -25.58
CA SER A 279 8.80 -4.86 -25.18
C SER A 279 9.63 -5.34 -26.38
N ILE A 280 8.99 -5.58 -27.52
CA ILE A 280 9.66 -5.95 -28.78
C ILE A 280 10.46 -4.75 -29.29
N ALA A 281 9.87 -3.54 -29.26
CA ALA A 281 10.57 -2.33 -29.68
C ALA A 281 11.82 -2.09 -28.83
N LYS A 282 11.72 -2.28 -27.51
CA LYS A 282 12.86 -2.18 -26.59
C LYS A 282 13.94 -3.21 -26.92
N GLN A 283 13.56 -4.47 -27.16
CA GLN A 283 14.52 -5.51 -27.56
C GLN A 283 15.21 -5.18 -28.88
N LEU A 284 14.49 -4.66 -29.88
CA LEU A 284 15.08 -4.22 -31.14
C LEU A 284 16.08 -3.07 -30.94
N VAL A 285 15.72 -2.08 -30.12
CA VAL A 285 16.58 -0.93 -29.80
C VAL A 285 17.84 -1.36 -29.04
N GLU A 286 17.75 -2.37 -28.18
CA GLU A 286 18.90 -2.88 -27.42
C GLU A 286 19.80 -3.80 -28.27
N LYS A 287 19.21 -4.64 -29.13
CA LYS A 287 19.92 -5.71 -29.86
C LYS A 287 20.59 -5.23 -31.15
N TYR A 288 20.02 -4.27 -31.88
CA TYR A 288 20.50 -3.88 -33.21
C TYR A 288 21.13 -2.49 -33.19
N THR A 289 22.16 -2.23 -33.99
CA THR A 289 22.61 -0.84 -34.28
C THR A 289 21.58 -0.12 -35.15
N LEU A 290 21.63 1.21 -35.25
CA LEU A 290 20.72 1.96 -36.13
C LEU A 290 20.79 1.45 -37.59
N SER A 291 21.99 1.19 -38.11
CA SER A 291 22.17 0.63 -39.46
C SER A 291 21.58 -0.77 -39.62
N ASP A 292 21.77 -1.63 -38.62
CA ASP A 292 21.23 -3.00 -38.68
C ASP A 292 19.70 -3.01 -38.58
N LEU A 293 19.14 -2.09 -37.78
CA LEU A 293 17.69 -1.93 -37.66
C LEU A 293 17.06 -1.44 -38.97
N VAL A 294 17.73 -0.53 -39.69
CA VAL A 294 17.32 -0.08 -41.04
C VAL A 294 17.40 -1.24 -42.03
N ALA A 295 18.47 -2.03 -41.99
CA ALA A 295 18.63 -3.19 -42.87
C ALA A 295 17.54 -4.24 -42.61
N LEU A 296 17.27 -4.56 -41.33
CA LEU A 296 16.20 -5.46 -40.91
C LEU A 296 14.84 -4.96 -41.41
N ALA A 297 14.54 -3.68 -41.21
CA ALA A 297 13.27 -3.11 -41.61
C ALA A 297 13.10 -3.05 -43.14
N THR A 298 14.18 -2.79 -43.88
CA THR A 298 14.17 -2.82 -45.36
C THR A 298 13.91 -4.24 -45.88
N ARG A 299 14.39 -5.28 -45.16
CA ARG A 299 14.12 -6.68 -45.51
C ARG A 299 12.67 -7.09 -45.22
N LEU A 300 12.09 -6.60 -44.13
CA LEU A 300 10.75 -6.98 -43.67
C LEU A 300 9.62 -6.21 -44.34
N LEU A 301 9.87 -4.99 -44.83
CA LEU A 301 8.87 -4.15 -45.47
C LEU A 301 8.95 -4.25 -47.00
N THR A 302 7.82 -4.55 -47.64
CA THR A 302 7.75 -4.74 -49.10
C THR A 302 7.49 -3.46 -49.88
N SER A 303 6.95 -2.42 -49.22
CA SER A 303 6.61 -1.15 -49.86
C SER A 303 7.82 -0.22 -49.97
N GLU A 304 8.13 0.21 -51.18
CA GLU A 304 9.22 1.16 -51.45
C GLU A 304 9.05 2.48 -50.67
N ASN A 305 7.81 2.94 -50.52
CA ASN A 305 7.49 4.13 -49.73
C ASN A 305 7.84 3.97 -48.24
N GLU A 306 7.60 2.78 -47.67
CA GLU A 306 7.93 2.51 -46.27
C GLU A 306 9.43 2.36 -46.07
N GLN A 307 10.14 1.74 -47.02
CA GLN A 307 11.60 1.66 -47.00
C GLN A 307 12.26 3.05 -47.10
N ASN A 308 11.75 3.91 -47.98
CA ASN A 308 12.25 5.28 -48.11
C ASN A 308 12.00 6.09 -46.83
N TRP A 309 10.83 5.95 -46.21
CA TRP A 309 10.54 6.57 -44.92
C TRP A 309 11.53 6.14 -43.84
N ILE A 310 11.89 4.85 -43.74
CA ILE A 310 12.87 4.38 -42.76
C ILE A 310 14.27 4.94 -43.02
N LYS A 311 14.69 4.99 -44.29
CA LYS A 311 15.97 5.59 -44.67
C LYS A 311 16.02 7.07 -44.30
N ASP A 312 14.91 7.79 -44.46
CA ASP A 312 14.81 9.20 -44.10
C ASP A 312 14.75 9.39 -42.59
N ALA A 313 13.98 8.57 -41.86
CA ALA A 313 13.94 8.58 -40.40
C ALA A 313 15.32 8.31 -39.77
N ALA A 314 16.15 7.46 -40.42
CA ALA A 314 17.52 7.20 -39.99
C ALA A 314 18.51 8.33 -40.34
N LYS A 315 18.22 9.14 -41.37
CA LYS A 315 19.04 10.30 -41.76
C LYS A 315 18.77 11.54 -40.92
N THR A 316 17.62 11.61 -40.25
CA THR A 316 17.08 12.90 -39.78
C THR A 316 17.41 13.19 -38.31
N ALA A 317 18.20 14.27 -38.17
CA ALA A 317 18.27 15.29 -37.11
C ALA A 317 19.68 15.39 -36.50
N GLN A 318 20.47 16.37 -36.98
CA GLN A 318 21.66 16.85 -36.28
C GLN A 318 21.27 17.20 -34.84
N GLY A 319 21.63 16.34 -33.88
CA GLY A 319 21.36 16.52 -32.45
C GLY A 319 20.28 15.63 -31.82
N ALA A 320 19.56 14.79 -32.57
CA ALA A 320 18.65 13.82 -31.96
C ALA A 320 19.42 12.61 -31.39
N PRO A 321 19.09 12.13 -30.17
CA PRO A 321 19.69 10.91 -29.63
C PRO A 321 19.35 9.70 -30.50
N GLU A 322 20.36 8.89 -30.83
CA GLU A 322 20.22 7.66 -31.64
C GLU A 322 19.13 6.72 -31.08
N ALA A 323 19.00 6.65 -29.74
CA ALA A 323 17.97 5.86 -29.08
C ALA A 323 16.54 6.26 -29.49
N SER A 324 16.28 7.55 -29.72
CA SER A 324 14.97 8.04 -30.15
C SER A 324 14.66 7.60 -31.58
N GLN A 325 15.65 7.68 -32.48
CA GLN A 325 15.49 7.24 -33.88
C GLN A 325 15.23 5.73 -33.94
N LYS A 326 16.01 4.93 -33.19
CA LYS A 326 15.80 3.48 -33.10
C LYS A 326 14.41 3.15 -32.55
N GLY A 327 13.94 3.87 -31.53
CA GLY A 327 12.61 3.67 -30.96
C GLY A 327 11.48 3.92 -31.97
N THR A 328 11.57 5.02 -32.73
CA THR A 328 10.61 5.35 -33.78
C THR A 328 10.59 4.32 -34.91
N ILE A 329 11.77 3.90 -35.39
CA ILE A 329 11.88 2.88 -36.45
C ILE A 329 11.36 1.52 -35.96
N ALA A 330 11.69 1.12 -34.72
CA ALA A 330 11.25 -0.14 -34.15
C ALA A 330 9.72 -0.20 -33.99
N LEU A 331 9.09 0.86 -33.48
CA LEU A 331 7.63 0.94 -33.37
C LEU A 331 6.94 0.92 -34.73
N PHE A 332 7.48 1.66 -35.70
CA PHE A 332 6.96 1.67 -37.07
C PHE A 332 7.04 0.29 -37.72
N LEU A 333 8.18 -0.39 -37.57
CA LEU A 333 8.38 -1.75 -38.08
C LEU A 333 7.36 -2.73 -37.48
N ILE A 334 7.14 -2.68 -36.17
CA ILE A 334 6.15 -3.54 -35.49
C ILE A 334 4.73 -3.24 -35.98
N GLN A 335 4.39 -1.96 -36.18
CA GLN A 335 3.07 -1.55 -36.66
C GLN A 335 2.81 -2.02 -38.09
N ARG A 336 3.83 -2.07 -38.95
CA ARG A 336 3.70 -2.43 -40.38
C ARG A 336 3.88 -3.92 -40.67
N ALA A 337 4.90 -4.55 -40.10
CA ALA A 337 5.21 -5.96 -40.33
C ALA A 337 4.43 -6.92 -39.40
N GLY A 338 3.87 -6.39 -38.31
CA GLY A 338 3.20 -7.18 -37.27
C GLY A 338 4.17 -7.79 -36.25
N THR A 339 3.69 -7.98 -35.02
CA THR A 339 4.50 -8.46 -33.90
C THR A 339 5.08 -9.86 -34.12
N GLU A 340 4.32 -10.79 -34.73
CA GLU A 340 4.77 -12.17 -34.95
C GLU A 340 5.89 -12.29 -35.99
N THR A 341 5.81 -11.50 -37.08
CA THR A 341 6.84 -11.46 -38.13
C THR A 341 8.15 -10.94 -37.58
N VAL A 342 8.08 -9.85 -36.81
CA VAL A 342 9.26 -9.24 -36.18
C VAL A 342 9.87 -10.17 -35.14
N LEU A 343 9.05 -10.86 -34.33
CA LEU A 343 9.56 -11.80 -33.33
C LEU A 343 10.36 -12.96 -33.95
N ARG A 344 9.90 -13.46 -35.11
CA ARG A 344 10.54 -14.58 -35.82
C ARG A 344 11.96 -14.26 -36.30
N GLU A 345 12.25 -12.99 -36.57
CA GLU A 345 13.58 -12.55 -36.98
C GLU A 345 14.51 -12.20 -35.81
N ILE A 346 13.93 -11.98 -34.61
CA ILE A 346 14.69 -11.67 -33.40
C ILE A 346 15.14 -12.95 -32.69
N LEU A 347 14.31 -14.01 -32.70
CA LEU A 347 14.62 -15.34 -32.19
C LEU A 347 15.57 -16.08 -33.13
#